data_AF-A0A9Q3H854-F1
#
_entry.id   AF-A0A9Q3H854-F1
#
_cell.length_a   1.000
_cell.length_b   1.000
_cell.length_c   1.000
_cell.angle_alpha   90.00
_cell.angle_beta   90.00
_cell.angle_gamma   90.00
#
_symmetry.space_group_name_H-M   'P 1'
#
loop_
_entity.id
_entity.type
_entity.pdbx_description
1 polymer ?
#
loop_
_entity_poly.entity_id
_entity_poly.type
_entity_poly.pdbx_seq_one_letter_code
_entity_poly.pdbx_strand_id
1 'polypeptide(L)' 'MKCPNRHTLKWQIAIQEYRGNMTIVHKAGNIHKNADGLRKWALENTPDNPAHVPLGAEPQITIEGLNITDIGTELFGEVR' A
#
# COMPACT_ATOMS: atom_id res chain seq x y z
N MET A 1 -4.91 -17.41 -6.18
CA MET A 1 -3.75 -16.64 -5.66
C MET A 1 -3.28 -17.29 -4.38
N LYS A 2 -1.97 -17.45 -4.15
CA LYS A 2 -1.48 -17.90 -2.83
C LYS A 2 -1.91 -16.87 -1.77
N CYS A 3 -2.38 -17.33 -0.62
CA CYS A 3 -2.70 -16.44 0.49
C CYS A 3 -1.47 -15.57 0.81
N PRO A 4 -1.67 -14.26 1.03
CA PRO A 4 -0.59 -13.38 1.48
C PRO A 4 -0.04 -13.88 2.82
N ASN A 5 1.24 -13.61 3.08
CA ASN A 5 1.81 -13.78 4.41
C ASN A 5 1.00 -12.95 5.42
N ARG A 6 0.81 -13.47 6.64
CA ARG A 6 0.15 -12.78 7.77
C ARG A 6 0.64 -11.35 7.96
N HIS A 7 1.92 -11.07 7.73
CA HIS A 7 2.50 -9.72 7.85
C HIS A 7 2.04 -8.76 6.75
N THR A 8 1.81 -9.27 5.54
CA THR A 8 1.28 -8.50 4.40
C THR A 8 -0.23 -8.37 4.41
N LEU A 9 -0.95 -9.18 5.21
CA LEU A 9 -2.41 -9.17 5.27
C LEU A 9 -2.97 -7.80 5.69
N LYS A 10 -2.34 -7.17 6.69
CA LYS A 10 -2.72 -5.82 7.17
C LYS A 10 -2.61 -4.74 6.09
N TRP A 11 -1.75 -4.95 5.10
CA TRP A 11 -1.47 -3.99 4.03
C TRP A 11 -2.23 -4.30 2.75
N GLN A 12 -3.04 -5.37 2.71
CA GLN A 12 -3.71 -5.76 1.48
C GLN A 12 -4.65 -4.69 0.94
N ILE A 13 -5.36 -3.99 1.81
CA ILE A 13 -6.32 -2.94 1.43
C ILE A 13 -5.56 -1.80 0.75
N ALA A 14 -4.55 -1.25 1.44
CA ALA A 14 -3.70 -0.21 0.89
C ALA A 14 -3.05 -0.64 -0.43
N ILE A 15 -2.52 -1.87 -0.52
CA ILE A 15 -1.93 -2.38 -1.77
C ILE A 15 -2.98 -2.50 -2.89
N GLN A 16 -4.22 -2.87 -2.56
CA GLN A 16 -5.31 -2.99 -3.53
C GLN A 16 -5.73 -1.65 -4.12
N GLU A 17 -5.70 -0.55 -3.35
CA GLU A 17 -5.97 0.80 -3.87
C GLU A 17 -5.02 1.17 -5.02
N TYR A 18 -3.77 0.72 -4.95
CA TYR A 18 -2.77 0.95 -5.99
C TYR A 18 -2.79 -0.10 -7.10
N ARG A 19 -3.57 -1.19 -7.01
CA ARG A 19 -3.52 -2.33 -7.96
C ARG A 19 -4.04 -2.05 -9.36
N GLY A 20 -4.56 -0.85 -9.64
CA GLY A 20 -4.83 -0.38 -11.01
C GLY A 20 -3.66 0.34 -11.69
N ASN A 21 -2.76 0.96 -10.90
CA ASN A 21 -1.72 1.87 -11.39
C ASN A 21 -0.29 1.41 -11.06
N MET A 22 -0.14 0.39 -10.22
CA MET A 22 1.15 -0.08 -9.73
C MET A 22 1.31 -1.59 -9.88
N THR A 23 2.44 -2.01 -10.42
CA THR A 23 2.85 -3.42 -10.49
C THR A 23 4.06 -3.64 -9.60
N ILE A 24 3.96 -4.55 -8.63
CA ILE A 24 5.07 -4.91 -7.74
C ILE A 24 5.92 -5.98 -8.43
N VAL A 25 7.17 -5.65 -8.74
CA VAL A 25 8.14 -6.56 -9.37
C VAL A 25 9.35 -6.70 -8.46
N HIS A 26 9.72 -7.94 -8.14
CA HIS A 26 10.97 -8.20 -7.44
C HIS A 26 12.16 -7.83 -8.33
N LYS A 27 13.05 -6.99 -7.82
CA LYS A 27 14.32 -6.64 -8.44
C LYS A 27 15.41 -6.83 -7.40
N ALA A 28 16.50 -7.51 -7.78
CA ALA A 28 17.62 -7.78 -6.89
C ALA A 28 18.77 -6.80 -7.15
N GLY A 29 19.52 -6.46 -6.09
CA GLY A 29 20.87 -5.88 -6.20
C GLY A 29 20.96 -4.37 -6.43
N ASN A 30 21.98 -3.98 -7.23
CA ASN A 30 22.49 -2.60 -7.36
C ASN A 30 21.46 -1.54 -7.78
N ILE A 31 20.36 -1.95 -8.41
CA ILE A 31 19.25 -1.06 -8.82
C ILE A 31 18.64 -0.36 -7.60
N HIS A 32 18.74 -0.94 -6.41
CA HIS A 32 18.18 -0.37 -5.18
C HIS A 32 19.17 0.45 -4.37
N LYS A 33 20.42 0.67 -4.83
CA LYS A 33 21.43 1.41 -4.07
C LYS A 33 20.96 2.78 -3.59
N ASN A 34 20.21 3.51 -4.42
CA ASN A 34 19.70 4.82 -4.05
C ASN A 34 18.64 4.72 -2.95
N ALA A 35 17.72 3.77 -3.06
CA ALA A 35 16.70 3.51 -2.03
C ALA A 35 17.32 3.01 -0.72
N ASP A 36 18.30 2.10 -0.81
CA ASP A 36 19.05 1.61 0.34
C ASP A 36 19.89 2.71 0.99
N GLY A 37 20.43 3.64 0.19
CA GLY A 37 21.13 4.83 0.64
C GLY A 37 20.20 5.76 1.41
N LEU A 38 19.04 6.10 0.83
CA LEU A 38 18.02 6.93 1.48
C LEU A 38 17.47 6.31 2.76
N ARG A 39 17.35 4.98 2.83
CA ARG A 39 16.97 4.27 4.06
C ARG A 39 17.99 4.50 5.19
N LYS A 40 19.28 4.52 4.86
CA LYS A 40 20.37 4.69 5.85
C LYS A 40 20.63 6.16 6.18
N TRP A 41 20.48 7.03 5.19
CA TRP A 41 20.69 8.47 5.27
C TRP A 41 19.48 9.17 4.67
N ALA A 42 18.48 9.39 5.51
CA ALA A 42 17.31 10.15 5.13
C ALA A 42 17.72 11.58 4.72
N LEU A 43 17.05 12.11 3.71
CA LEU A 43 17.20 13.51 3.34
C LEU A 43 16.63 14.39 4.45
N GLU A 44 17.18 15.59 4.59
CA GLU A 44 16.64 16.60 5.48
C GLU A 44 15.20 16.95 5.06
N ASN A 45 14.35 17.28 6.03
CA ASN A 45 12.97 17.67 5.78
C ASN A 45 12.88 19.15 5.39
N THR A 46 13.60 19.56 4.35
CA THR A 46 13.57 20.91 3.79
C THR A 46 12.49 21.03 2.71
N PRO A 47 11.97 22.24 2.41
CA PRO A 47 10.97 22.44 1.35
C PRO A 47 11.42 21.98 -0.05
N ASP A 48 12.73 21.88 -0.29
CA ASP A 48 13.31 21.38 -1.54
C ASP A 48 13.18 19.86 -1.68
N ASN A 49 12.90 19.14 -0.59
CA ASN A 49 12.66 17.70 -0.60
C ASN A 49 11.26 17.42 -1.15
N PRO A 50 11.11 16.63 -2.23
CA PRO A 50 9.78 16.29 -2.77
C PRO A 50 8.91 15.50 -1.79
N ALA A 51 9.49 14.90 -0.76
CA ALA A 51 8.78 14.23 0.34
C ALA A 51 8.64 15.12 1.59
N HIS A 52 8.79 16.44 1.44
CA HIS A 52 8.67 17.39 2.54
C HIS A 52 7.29 17.29 3.22
N VAL A 53 7.30 17.11 4.54
CA VAL A 53 6.09 17.14 5.36
C VAL A 53 6.14 18.39 6.24
N PRO A 54 5.20 19.34 6.08
CA PRO A 54 5.14 20.54 6.93
C PRO A 54 4.95 20.16 8.41
N LEU A 55 5.68 20.81 9.31
CA LEU A 55 5.47 20.63 10.76
C LEU A 55 4.04 21.09 11.13
N GLY A 56 3.22 20.17 11.64
CA GLY A 56 1.84 20.45 12.06
C GLY A 56 0.75 20.03 11.06
N ALA A 57 1.11 19.43 9.92
CA ALA A 57 0.14 18.74 9.09
C ALA A 57 -0.27 17.43 9.78
N GLU A 58 -1.53 17.34 10.20
CA GLU A 58 -2.14 16.05 10.57
C GLU A 58 -2.04 15.12 9.35
N PRO A 59 -1.52 13.88 9.51
CA PRO A 59 -1.47 12.95 8.40
C PRO A 59 -2.89 12.66 7.94
N GLN A 60 -3.24 13.08 6.72
CA GLN A 60 -4.52 12.75 6.08
C GLN A 60 -4.51 11.26 5.72
N ILE A 61 -4.75 10.41 6.72
CA ILE A 61 -5.01 8.99 6.52
C ILE A 61 -6.53 8.86 6.45
N THR A 62 -7.08 8.81 5.24
CA THR A 62 -8.49 8.48 5.04
C THR A 62 -8.71 7.06 5.56
N ILE A 63 -9.45 6.92 6.67
CA ILE A 63 -9.85 5.60 7.17
C ILE A 63 -11.01 5.12 6.29
N GLU A 64 -10.70 4.39 5.22
CA GLU A 64 -11.72 3.68 4.46
C GLU A 64 -12.14 2.42 5.22
N GLY A 65 -13.31 2.46 5.84
CA GLY A 65 -13.90 1.31 6.52
C GLY A 65 -14.25 0.22 5.51
N LEU A 66 -13.57 -0.92 5.60
CA LEU A 66 -13.97 -2.13 4.87
C LEU A 66 -15.37 -2.57 5.33
N ASN A 67 -16.37 -2.41 4.46
CA ASN A 67 -17.64 -3.11 4.62
C ASN A 67 -17.53 -4.47 3.92
N ILE A 68 -17.39 -5.54 4.70
CA ILE A 68 -17.45 -6.91 4.18
C ILE A 68 -18.90 -7.36 4.29
N THR A 69 -19.63 -7.32 3.18
CA THR A 69 -20.92 -7.98 3.04
C THR A 69 -20.68 -9.39 2.50
N ASP A 70 -21.06 -10.40 3.28
CA ASP A 70 -21.17 -11.76 2.77
C ASP A 70 -22.28 -11.81 1.72
N ILE A 71 -21.97 -12.37 0.55
CA ILE A 71 -22.98 -12.67 -0.47
C ILE A 71 -23.79 -13.85 0.06
N GLY A 72 -25.06 -13.61 0.39
CA GLY A 72 -25.98 -14.64 0.85
C GLY A 72 -26.10 -15.78 -0.16
N THR A 73 -26.24 -17.01 0.35
CA THR A 73 -26.39 -18.24 -0.44
C THR A 73 -27.55 -18.19 -1.45
N GLU A 74 -28.52 -17.31 -1.23
CA GLU A 74 -29.67 -17.03 -2.10
C GLU A 74 -29.26 -16.60 -3.52
N LEU A 75 -28.13 -15.88 -3.68
CA LEU A 75 -27.64 -15.44 -4.99
C LEU A 75 -27.32 -16.63 -5.93
N PHE A 76 -26.90 -17.76 -5.38
CA PHE A 76 -26.57 -18.95 -6.17
C PHE A 76 -27.82 -19.73 -6.63
N GLY A 77 -29.01 -19.39 -6.13
CA GLY A 77 -30.28 -19.99 -6.57
C GLY A 77 -30.79 -19.44 -7.90
N GLU A 78 -30.40 -18.22 -8.27
CA GLU A 78 -30.90 -17.55 -9.48
C GLU A 78 -30.07 -17.80 -10.74
N VAL A 79 -28.88 -18.41 -10.61
CA VAL A 79 -27.97 -18.71 -11.73
C VAL A 79 -28.19 -20.13 -12.30
N ARG A 80 -29.41 -20.66 -12.21
CA ARG A 80 -29.73 -22.03 -12.65
C ARG A 80 -30.36 -22.08 -14.04
#